data_AF-A0AAU5YMP1-F1
#
_entry.id   AF-A0AAU5YMP1-F1
#
_cell.length_a   1.000
_cell.length_b   1.000
_cell.length_c   1.000
_cell.angle_alpha   90.00
_cell.angle_beta   90.00
_cell.angle_gamma   90.00
#
_symmetry.space_group_name_H-M   'P 1'
#
loop_
_entity.id
_entity.type
_entity.pdbx_description
1 polymer ?
#
loop_
_entity_poly.entity_id
_entity_poly.type
_entity_poly.pdbx_seq_one_letter_code
_entity_poly.pdbx_strand_id
1 'polypeptide(L)'
;MFEIRIICDYSDVDRLTNTLSGVFITGRAVVHPARDSKRARVYLDAEQREIWPDPEQAYTGAPKVRSELTWLSEREPHERDRVWWLRRAAATDRMACGLTSDGIATEEQALNVACRLMNLDRAALVCDPRAYTRQQYAHWIADNQ
;
A
#
# COMPACT_ATOMS: atom_id res chain seq x y z
N MET A 1 -0.56 -2.64 16.44
CA MET A 1 0.61 -3.07 17.22
C MET A 1 0.46 -4.54 17.58
N PHE A 2 1.48 -5.35 17.33
CA PHE A 2 1.55 -6.77 17.67
C PHE A 2 2.98 -7.11 18.12
N GLU A 3 3.16 -8.22 18.84
CA GLU A 3 4.48 -8.66 19.31
C GLU A 3 5.01 -9.79 18.42
N ILE A 4 6.25 -9.65 17.93
CA ILE A 4 6.97 -10.70 17.21
C ILE A 4 7.87 -11.44 18.20
N ARG A 5 7.76 -12.77 18.24
CA ARG A 5 8.59 -13.66 19.06
C ARG A 5 9.34 -14.64 18.18
N ILE A 6 10.67 -14.62 18.26
CA ILE A 6 11.53 -15.48 17.46
C ILE A 6 12.49 -16.22 18.37
N ILE A 7 12.74 -17.50 18.08
CA ILE A 7 13.84 -18.27 18.67
C ILE A 7 14.85 -18.53 17.56
N CYS A 8 16.07 -18.05 17.74
CA CYS A 8 17.14 -18.12 16.74
C CYS A 8 18.50 -18.34 17.41
N ASP A 9 19.54 -18.62 16.62
CA ASP A 9 20.91 -18.62 17.13
C ASP A 9 21.35 -17.19 17.50
N TYR A 10 22.21 -17.08 18.52
CA TYR A 10 22.70 -15.77 18.99
C TYR A 10 23.38 -14.95 17.88
N SER A 11 24.05 -15.62 16.93
CA SER A 11 24.68 -14.98 15.78
C SER A 11 23.70 -14.33 14.80
N ASP A 12 22.43 -14.75 14.80
CA ASP A 12 21.42 -14.24 13.87
C ASP A 12 20.60 -13.08 14.46
N VAL A 13 20.74 -12.78 15.75
CA VAL A 13 19.93 -11.77 16.46
C VAL A 13 20.01 -10.40 15.79
N ASP A 14 21.22 -9.91 15.49
CA ASP A 14 21.42 -8.60 14.88
C ASP A 14 20.86 -8.55 13.46
N ARG A 15 21.10 -9.61 12.67
CA ARG A 15 20.59 -9.72 11.29
C ARG A 15 19.07 -9.73 11.26
N LEU A 16 18.43 -10.50 12.14
CA LEU A 16 16.98 -10.59 12.23
C LEU A 16 16.38 -9.25 12.66
N THR A 17 16.94 -8.63 13.70
CA THR A 17 16.45 -7.33 14.21
C THR A 17 16.55 -6.24 13.13
N ASN A 18 17.68 -6.18 12.41
CA ASN A 18 17.88 -5.23 11.32
C ASN A 18 16.96 -5.49 10.12
N THR A 19 16.68 -6.75 9.81
CA THR A 19 15.77 -7.10 8.71
C THR A 19 14.34 -6.71 9.08
N LEU A 20 13.92 -7.00 10.31
CA LEU A 20 12.57 -6.70 10.79
C LEU A 20 12.31 -5.21 10.93
N SER A 21 13.29 -4.41 11.36
CA SER A 21 13.16 -2.95 11.41
C SER A 21 13.10 -2.30 10.02
N GLY A 22 13.55 -3.02 8.97
CA GLY A 22 13.33 -2.63 7.58
C GLY A 22 11.87 -2.76 7.14
N VAL A 23 11.15 -3.78 7.66
CA VAL A 23 9.79 -4.14 7.23
C VAL A 23 8.71 -3.59 8.16
N PHE A 24 9.02 -3.45 9.45
CA PHE A 24 8.09 -3.01 10.49
C PHE A 24 8.63 -1.77 11.18
N ILE A 25 7.74 -0.97 11.76
CA ILE A 25 8.13 -0.01 12.78
C ILE A 25 8.30 -0.83 14.06
N THR A 26 9.55 -1.10 14.44
CA THR A 26 9.87 -1.96 15.59
C THR A 26 10.30 -1.14 16.80
N GLY A 27 9.85 -1.56 17.98
CA GLY A 27 10.46 -1.16 19.25
C GLY A 27 11.85 -1.78 19.45
N ARG A 28 12.47 -1.49 20.60
CA ARG A 28 13.77 -2.07 20.96
C ARG A 28 13.63 -3.59 21.15
N ALA A 29 14.48 -4.36 20.48
CA ALA A 29 14.55 -5.81 20.67
C ALA A 29 14.96 -6.16 22.11
N VAL A 30 14.18 -7.05 22.75
CA VAL A 30 14.52 -7.64 24.04
C VAL A 30 14.96 -9.08 23.81
N VAL A 31 16.17 -9.41 24.26
CA VAL A 31 16.78 -10.72 24.02
C VAL A 31 16.92 -11.47 25.35
N HIS A 32 16.36 -12.67 25.39
CA HIS A 32 16.50 -13.59 26.52
C HIS A 32 17.11 -14.91 26.04
N PRO A 33 17.82 -15.65 26.91
CA PRO A 33 18.17 -17.03 26.60
C PRO A 33 16.91 -17.88 26.41
N ALA A 34 16.91 -18.73 25.38
CA ALA A 34 15.92 -19.77 25.23
C ALA A 34 16.09 -20.83 26.34
N ARG A 35 15.10 -21.72 26.48
CA ARG A 35 15.09 -22.73 27.55
C ARG A 35 16.29 -23.69 27.51
N ASP A 36 16.89 -23.88 26.33
CA ASP A 36 18.07 -24.70 26.12
C ASP A 36 19.40 -23.94 26.35
N SER A 37 19.34 -22.63 26.64
CA SER A 37 20.47 -21.71 26.77
C SER A 37 21.43 -21.65 25.57
N LYS A 38 21.12 -22.33 24.46
CA LYS A 38 21.93 -22.35 23.24
C LYS A 38 21.44 -21.33 22.23
N ARG A 39 20.15 -21.03 22.27
CA ARG A 39 19.49 -20.09 21.35
C ARG A 39 19.03 -18.84 22.09
N ALA A 40 18.90 -17.76 21.33
CA ALA A 40 18.27 -16.54 21.76
C ALA A 40 16.76 -16.60 21.51
N ARG A 41 15.99 -16.00 22.42
CA ARG A 41 14.58 -15.69 22.24
C ARG A 41 14.43 -14.17 22.19
N VAL A 42 14.06 -13.67 21.02
CA VAL A 42 13.94 -12.25 20.73
C VAL A 42 12.47 -11.86 20.76
N TYR A 43 12.18 -10.76 21.46
CA TYR A 43 10.87 -10.12 21.55
C TYR A 43 10.95 -8.72 20.95
N LEU A 44 9.99 -8.41 20.08
CA LEU A 44 9.89 -7.12 19.40
C LEU A 44 8.43 -6.68 19.39
N ASP A 45 8.16 -5.49 19.91
CA ASP A 45 6.94 -4.79 19.57
C ASP A 45 7.04 -4.31 18.12
N ALA A 46 6.02 -4.58 17.32
CA ALA A 46 5.97 -4.26 15.92
C ALA A 46 4.66 -3.59 15.53
N GLU A 47 4.79 -2.60 14.66
CA GLU A 47 3.70 -2.01 13.91
C GLU A 47 3.98 -2.19 12.42
N GLN A 48 2.91 -2.36 11.64
CA GLN A 48 3.03 -2.45 10.20
C GLN A 48 3.65 -1.16 9.67
N ARG A 49 4.80 -1.25 8.99
CA ARG A 49 5.32 -0.10 8.27
C ARG A 49 4.55 -0.02 6.96
N GLU A 50 3.70 0.99 6.84
CA GLU A 50 3.00 1.21 5.59
C GLU A 50 3.95 1.88 4.58
N ILE A 51 4.72 1.07 3.85
CA ILE A 51 5.56 1.56 2.74
C ILE A 51 4.64 1.69 1.52
N TRP A 52 4.04 2.87 1.38
CA TRP A 52 3.22 3.20 0.23
C TRP A 52 4.09 3.71 -0.92
N PRO A 53 3.82 3.30 -2.17
CA PRO A 53 4.56 3.84 -3.31
C PRO A 53 4.23 5.32 -3.50
N ASP A 54 5.25 6.10 -3.85
CA ASP A 54 5.07 7.49 -4.25
C ASP A 54 4.14 7.56 -5.48
N PRO A 55 3.37 8.65 -5.65
CA PRO A 55 2.46 8.81 -6.79
C PRO A 55 3.13 8.52 -8.14
N GLU A 56 4.34 9.01 -8.34
CA GLU A 56 5.11 8.84 -9.58
C GLU A 56 5.46 7.36 -9.84
N GLN A 57 5.88 6.64 -8.79
CA GLN A 57 6.21 5.23 -8.87
C GLN A 57 4.96 4.38 -9.10
N ALA A 58 3.89 4.64 -8.36
CA ALA A 58 2.65 3.88 -8.41
C ALA A 58 1.97 3.90 -9.80
N TYR A 59 2.13 5.00 -10.53
CA TYR A 59 1.52 5.19 -11.84
C TYR A 59 2.49 5.04 -13.00
N THR A 60 3.68 4.48 -12.76
CA THR A 60 4.61 4.13 -13.83
C THR A 60 3.93 3.15 -14.79
N GLY A 61 3.94 3.47 -16.09
CA GLY A 61 3.30 2.66 -17.13
C GLY A 61 1.78 2.87 -17.27
N ALA A 62 1.18 3.75 -16.47
CA ALA A 62 -0.25 4.05 -16.59
C ALA A 62 -0.58 4.71 -17.94
N PRO A 63 -1.71 4.35 -18.59
CA PRO A 63 -2.16 5.03 -19.80
C PRO A 63 -2.45 6.52 -19.57
N LYS A 64 -2.45 7.31 -20.66
CA LYS A 64 -2.80 8.74 -20.61
C LYS A 64 -4.16 8.95 -19.95
N VAL A 65 -4.25 9.95 -19.09
CA VAL A 65 -5.49 10.22 -18.34
C VAL A 65 -6.66 10.52 -19.29
N ARG A 66 -6.44 11.18 -20.43
CA ARG A 66 -7.51 11.37 -21.43
C ARG A 66 -8.11 10.03 -21.90
N SER A 67 -7.28 9.05 -22.27
CA SER A 67 -7.74 7.73 -22.72
C SER A 67 -8.48 6.97 -21.62
N GLU A 68 -8.01 7.08 -20.38
CA GLU A 68 -8.69 6.51 -19.20
C GLU A 68 -10.07 7.14 -19.00
N LEU A 69 -10.19 8.47 -19.08
CA LEU A 69 -11.47 9.15 -18.93
C LEU A 69 -12.46 8.76 -20.03
N THR A 70 -12.02 8.60 -21.27
CA THR A 70 -12.85 8.06 -22.36
C THR A 70 -13.36 6.66 -22.01
N TRP A 71 -12.47 5.73 -21.67
CA TRP A 71 -12.82 4.36 -21.30
C TRP A 71 -13.77 4.29 -20.09
N LEU A 72 -13.60 5.20 -19.12
CA LEU A 72 -14.46 5.30 -17.94
C LEU A 72 -15.86 5.82 -18.29
N SER A 73 -15.95 6.75 -19.23
CA SER A 73 -17.21 7.39 -19.65
C SER A 73 -18.11 6.49 -20.50
N GLU A 74 -17.53 5.54 -21.22
CA GLU A 74 -18.26 4.61 -22.08
C GLU A 74 -19.02 3.51 -21.32
N ARG A 75 -18.83 3.40 -20.00
CA ARG A 75 -19.44 2.35 -19.16
C ARG A 75 -20.71 2.78 -18.45
N GLU A 76 -21.72 1.94 -18.57
CA GLU A 76 -22.98 2.07 -17.86
C GLU A 76 -22.81 1.77 -16.37
N PRO A 77 -23.66 2.33 -15.47
CA PRO A 77 -23.53 2.15 -14.03
C PRO A 77 -23.44 0.69 -13.56
N HIS A 78 -24.11 -0.24 -14.24
CA HIS A 78 -24.13 -1.66 -13.90
C HIS A 78 -22.87 -2.42 -14.34
N GLU A 79 -22.05 -1.82 -15.22
CA GLU A 79 -20.78 -2.39 -15.71
C GLU A 79 -19.58 -1.93 -14.87
N ARG A 80 -19.80 -1.06 -13.89
CA ARG A 80 -18.76 -0.46 -13.05
C ARG A 80 -18.33 -1.42 -11.96
N ASP A 81 -17.47 -2.35 -12.35
CA ASP A 81 -16.83 -3.32 -11.47
C ASP A 81 -15.68 -2.72 -10.63
N ARG A 82 -14.98 -3.57 -9.89
CA ARG A 82 -13.83 -3.18 -9.07
C ARG A 82 -12.71 -2.52 -9.89
N VAL A 83 -12.43 -3.03 -11.10
CA VAL A 83 -11.38 -2.49 -11.99
C VAL A 83 -11.76 -1.10 -12.47
N TRP A 84 -13.04 -0.85 -12.77
CA TRP A 84 -13.54 0.47 -13.07
C TRP A 84 -13.27 1.45 -11.94
N TRP A 85 -13.60 1.08 -10.70
CA TRP A 85 -13.35 1.93 -9.53
C TRP A 85 -11.87 2.18 -9.28
N LEU A 86 -11.02 1.15 -9.45
CA LEU A 86 -9.57 1.28 -9.32
C LEU A 86 -9.00 2.26 -10.34
N ARG A 87 -9.36 2.12 -11.62
CA ARG A 87 -8.91 3.02 -12.69
C ARG A 87 -9.45 4.44 -12.52
N ARG A 88 -10.71 4.58 -12.06
CA ARG A 88 -11.31 5.88 -11.74
C ARG A 88 -10.57 6.59 -10.61
N ALA A 89 -10.24 5.86 -9.54
CA ALA A 89 -9.49 6.38 -8.40
C ALA A 89 -8.08 6.81 -8.83
N ALA A 90 -7.35 5.94 -9.54
CA ALA A 90 -6.01 6.23 -10.05
C ALA A 90 -5.96 7.42 -11.03
N ALA A 91 -6.94 7.54 -11.94
CA ALA A 91 -7.04 8.70 -12.83
C ALA A 91 -7.27 10.01 -12.04
N THR A 92 -8.12 9.98 -11.02
CA THR A 92 -8.43 11.17 -10.21
C THR A 92 -7.24 11.57 -9.33
N ASP A 93 -6.56 10.60 -8.72
CA ASP A 93 -5.37 10.85 -7.91
C ASP A 93 -4.21 11.43 -8.74
N ARG A 94 -3.98 10.93 -9.97
CA ARG A 94 -2.99 11.51 -10.89
C ARG A 94 -3.28 12.96 -11.26
N MET A 95 -4.54 13.30 -11.51
CA MET A 95 -4.95 14.68 -11.77
C MET A 95 -4.74 15.57 -10.54
N ALA A 96 -5.04 15.07 -9.34
CA ALA A 96 -4.84 15.82 -8.08
C ALA A 96 -3.35 16.00 -7.73
N CYS A 97 -2.50 15.02 -8.03
CA CYS A 97 -1.05 15.12 -7.86
C CYS A 97 -0.35 15.96 -8.94
N GLY A 98 -1.07 16.46 -9.95
CA GLY A 98 -0.47 17.21 -11.05
C GLY A 98 0.44 16.37 -11.97
N LEU A 99 0.31 15.04 -11.94
CA LEU A 99 1.11 14.12 -12.76
C LEU A 99 0.69 14.08 -14.23
N THR A 100 -0.33 14.85 -14.60
CA THR A 100 -0.88 14.91 -15.95
C THR A 100 -1.33 16.32 -16.28
N SER A 101 -1.27 16.68 -17.56
CA SER A 101 -1.87 17.91 -18.11
C SER A 101 -3.27 17.69 -18.70
N ASP A 102 -3.73 16.44 -18.80
CA ASP A 102 -4.98 16.08 -19.47
C ASP A 102 -6.25 16.33 -18.62
N GLY A 103 -6.11 16.82 -17.39
CA GLY A 103 -7.23 17.14 -16.51
C GLY A 103 -6.77 17.61 -15.13
N ILE A 104 -7.69 18.20 -14.38
CA ILE A 104 -7.46 18.71 -13.02
C ILE A 104 -8.49 18.08 -12.09
N ALA A 105 -8.04 17.64 -10.92
CA ALA A 105 -8.90 17.22 -9.83
C ALA A 105 -8.39 17.85 -8.53
N THR A 106 -9.26 18.05 -7.56
CA THR A 106 -8.85 18.46 -6.23
C THR A 106 -8.38 17.25 -5.41
N GLU A 107 -7.60 17.49 -4.36
CA GLU A 107 -7.24 16.44 -3.41
C GLU A 107 -8.47 15.79 -2.77
N GLU A 108 -9.51 16.58 -2.48
CA GLU A 108 -10.77 16.10 -1.94
C GLU A 108 -11.49 15.15 -2.91
N GLN A 109 -11.50 15.47 -4.22
CA GLN A 109 -12.07 14.58 -5.23
C GLN A 109 -11.31 13.25 -5.31
N ALA A 110 -9.98 13.30 -5.28
CA ALA A 110 -9.15 12.10 -5.26
C ALA A 110 -9.41 11.25 -4.00
N LEU A 111 -9.46 11.89 -2.83
CA LEU A 111 -9.75 11.23 -1.56
C LEU A 111 -11.13 10.57 -1.56
N ASN A 112 -12.15 11.27 -2.02
CA ASN A 112 -13.53 10.75 -2.06
C ASN A 112 -13.66 9.51 -2.95
N VAL A 113 -13.00 9.49 -4.12
CA VAL A 113 -13.02 8.31 -5.00
C VAL A 113 -12.20 7.17 -4.40
N ALA A 114 -11.05 7.47 -3.80
CA ALA A 114 -10.22 6.49 -3.12
C ALA A 114 -10.96 5.80 -1.95
N CYS A 115 -11.69 6.56 -1.12
CA CYS A 115 -12.54 6.03 -0.06
C CYS A 115 -13.61 5.08 -0.62
N ARG A 116 -14.21 5.38 -1.78
CA ARG A 116 -15.19 4.49 -2.41
C ARG A 116 -14.59 3.16 -2.82
N LEU A 117 -13.41 3.17 -3.46
CA LEU A 117 -12.69 1.96 -3.83
C LEU A 117 -12.35 1.12 -2.58
N MET A 118 -11.79 1.75 -1.57
CA MET A 118 -11.39 1.08 -0.33
C MET A 118 -12.57 0.44 0.41
N ASN A 119 -13.71 1.13 0.45
CA ASN A 119 -14.96 0.60 0.99
C ASN A 119 -15.48 -0.59 0.16
N LEU A 120 -15.36 -0.54 -1.17
CA LEU A 120 -15.76 -1.63 -2.06
C LEU A 120 -14.91 -2.89 -1.82
N ASP A 121 -13.60 -2.71 -1.61
CA ASP A 121 -12.67 -3.79 -1.29
C ASP A 121 -12.79 -4.29 0.17
N ARG A 122 -13.65 -3.65 0.99
CA ARG A 122 -13.79 -3.90 2.44
C ARG A 122 -12.45 -3.81 3.17
N ALA A 123 -11.54 -2.97 2.66
CA ALA A 123 -10.28 -2.68 3.34
C ALA A 123 -10.58 -1.86 4.60
N ALA A 124 -9.97 -2.25 5.72
CA ALA A 124 -10.12 -1.51 6.96
C ALA A 124 -9.56 -0.08 6.77
N LEU A 125 -10.34 0.95 7.14
CA LEU A 125 -10.05 2.40 7.05
C LEU A 125 -8.85 2.87 7.90
N VAL A 126 -7.91 1.98 8.20
CA VAL A 126 -6.75 2.24 9.04
C VAL A 126 -5.60 2.90 8.27
N CYS A 127 -5.61 2.80 6.92
CA CYS A 127 -4.59 3.38 6.05
C CYS A 127 -5.11 4.55 5.21
N ASP A 128 -4.18 5.38 4.71
CA ASP A 128 -4.49 6.49 3.79
C ASP A 128 -5.15 5.96 2.50
N PRO A 129 -6.39 6.37 2.15
CA PRO A 129 -7.12 5.81 1.01
C PRO A 129 -6.41 6.05 -0.34
N ARG A 130 -5.73 7.18 -0.50
CA ARG A 130 -5.01 7.51 -1.74
C ARG A 130 -3.77 6.63 -1.88
N ALA A 131 -3.05 6.40 -0.78
CA ALA A 131 -1.94 5.49 -0.71
C ALA A 131 -2.36 4.03 -0.96
N TYR A 132 -3.51 3.62 -0.43
CA TYR A 132 -4.14 2.35 -0.77
C TYR A 132 -4.40 2.23 -2.27
N THR A 133 -5.01 3.25 -2.89
CA THR A 133 -5.28 3.29 -4.34
C THR A 133 -4.00 3.10 -5.14
N ARG A 134 -2.92 3.80 -4.78
CA ARG A 134 -1.61 3.73 -5.43
C ARG A 134 -1.02 2.33 -5.39
N GLN A 135 -1.03 1.69 -4.22
CA GLN A 135 -0.56 0.30 -4.07
C GLN A 135 -1.39 -0.66 -4.91
N GLN A 136 -2.72 -0.58 -4.82
CA GLN A 136 -3.61 -1.48 -5.57
C GLN A 136 -3.46 -1.30 -7.08
N TYR A 137 -3.23 -0.08 -7.56
CA TYR A 137 -3.00 0.19 -8.97
C TYR A 137 -1.65 -0.35 -9.43
N ALA A 138 -0.60 -0.17 -8.64
CA ALA A 138 0.73 -0.70 -8.94
C ALA A 138 0.72 -2.24 -9.04
N HIS A 139 0.06 -2.93 -8.12
CA HIS A 139 -0.13 -4.38 -8.19
C HIS A 139 -0.93 -4.78 -9.43
N TRP A 140 -2.03 -4.08 -9.72
CA TRP A 140 -2.86 -4.38 -10.89
C TRP A 140 -2.09 -4.22 -12.20
N ILE A 141 -1.27 -3.17 -12.35
CA ILE A 141 -0.42 -3.00 -13.54
C ILE A 141 0.60 -4.14 -13.65
N ALA A 142 1.25 -4.52 -12.55
CA ALA A 142 2.23 -5.60 -12.55
C ALA A 142 1.62 -6.95 -12.95
N ASP A 143 0.36 -7.22 -12.58
CA ASP A 143 -0.35 -8.45 -12.93
C ASP A 143 -0.93 -8.45 -14.36
N ASN A 144 -1.03 -7.28 -15.03
CA ASN A 144 -1.68 -7.11 -16.33
C ASN A 144 -0.74 -6.61 -17.44
N GLN A 145 0.57 -6.61 -17.18
CA GLN A 145 1.64 -6.39 -18.18
C GLN A 145 2.22 -7.72 -18.66
#